data_AF-A0A6G0YSD5-F1
#
_entry.id   AF-A0A6G0YSD5-F1
#
_cell.length_a   1.000
_cell.length_b   1.000
_cell.length_c   1.000
_cell.angle_alpha   90.00
_cell.angle_beta   90.00
_cell.angle_gamma   90.00
#
_symmetry.space_group_name_H-M   'P 1'
#
loop_
_entity.id
_entity.type
_entity.pdbx_description
1 polymer ?
#
loop_
_entity_poly.entity_id
_entity_poly.type
_entity_poly.pdbx_seq_one_letter_code
_entity_poly.pdbx_strand_id
1 'polypeptide(L)'
;MGNLPQFRINQVKPFSKLDLDFAGPFEMKAAMIRKIKISKGYIYIFVYLTTTSIHIELDSYLSTPLFIAGLERFLSRRGRCTDIYSDCGKNFVGTHQYLKEVLQ
;
A
#
# COMPACT_ATOMS: atom_id res chain seq x y z
N MET A 1 -19.38 -24.79 -3.91
CA MET A 1 -18.81 -23.53 -4.42
C MET A 1 -19.01 -22.46 -3.36
N GLY A 2 -17.94 -21.83 -2.87
CA GLY A 2 -18.05 -20.82 -1.82
C GLY A 2 -18.56 -19.48 -2.37
N ASN A 3 -19.39 -18.78 -1.61
CA ASN A 3 -19.87 -17.45 -1.98
C ASN A 3 -18.69 -16.47 -2.08
N LEU A 4 -18.53 -15.85 -3.24
CA LEU A 4 -17.52 -14.81 -3.43
C LEU A 4 -18.01 -13.50 -2.79
N PRO A 5 -17.10 -12.65 -2.29
CA PRO A 5 -17.46 -11.32 -1.80
C PRO A 5 -18.16 -10.50 -2.88
N GLN A 6 -19.16 -9.70 -2.51
CA GLN A 6 -19.97 -8.93 -3.47
C GLN A 6 -19.15 -8.04 -4.41
N PHE A 7 -18.03 -7.48 -3.94
CA PHE A 7 -17.14 -6.65 -4.77
C PHE A 7 -16.40 -7.42 -5.88
N ARG A 8 -16.39 -8.77 -5.84
CA ARG A 8 -15.85 -9.62 -6.91
C ARG A 8 -16.89 -9.97 -7.98
N ILE A 9 -18.17 -9.71 -7.71
CA ILE A 9 -19.30 -10.08 -8.58
C ILE A 9 -19.93 -8.82 -9.19
N ASN A 10 -19.98 -7.73 -8.42
CA ASN A 10 -20.57 -6.47 -8.86
C ASN A 10 -19.64 -5.71 -9.81
N GLN A 11 -20.19 -4.99 -10.78
CA GLN A 11 -19.45 -4.00 -11.55
C GLN A 11 -19.07 -2.84 -10.62
N VAL A 12 -17.78 -2.77 -10.29
CA VAL A 12 -17.19 -1.68 -9.51
C VAL A 12 -16.13 -1.00 -10.38
N LYS A 13 -15.94 0.31 -10.19
CA LYS A 13 -14.84 1.02 -10.83
C LYS A 13 -13.53 0.29 -10.54
N PRO A 14 -12.67 0.01 -11.55
CA PRO A 14 -11.35 -0.53 -11.31
C PRO A 14 -10.61 0.33 -10.29
N PHE A 15 -9.83 -0.31 -9.42
CA PHE A 15 -8.99 0.37 -8.42
C PHE A 15 -9.76 1.06 -7.28
N SER A 16 -11.07 0.79 -7.13
CA SER A 16 -11.90 1.37 -6.06
C SER A 16 -11.68 0.73 -4.69
N LYS A 17 -11.58 -0.61 -4.64
CA LYS A 17 -11.38 -1.39 -3.42
C LYS A 17 -9.93 -1.88 -3.37
N LEU A 18 -9.20 -1.43 -2.36
CA LEU A 18 -7.77 -1.69 -2.19
C LEU A 18 -7.53 -2.43 -0.87
N ASP A 19 -6.68 -3.43 -0.91
CA ASP A 19 -6.12 -4.09 0.27
C ASP A 19 -4.62 -3.81 0.36
N LEU A 20 -4.13 -3.54 1.56
CA LEU A 20 -2.78 -3.04 1.83
C LEU A 20 -2.04 -3.95 2.79
N ASP A 21 -0.80 -4.26 2.42
CA ASP A 21 0.11 -4.98 3.29
C ASP A 21 1.55 -4.48 3.15
N PHE A 22 2.37 -4.80 4.15
CA PHE A 22 3.82 -4.63 4.10
C PHE A 22 4.54 -5.96 4.11
N ALA A 23 5.49 -6.10 3.19
CA ALA A 23 6.46 -7.18 3.24
C ALA A 23 7.83 -6.65 3.69
N GLY A 24 8.51 -7.40 4.57
CA GLY A 24 9.88 -7.11 4.97
C GLY A 24 10.18 -7.51 6.43
N PRO A 25 11.38 -7.14 6.93
CA PRO A 25 12.41 -6.38 6.24
C PRO A 25 13.21 -7.22 5.22
N PHE A 26 13.54 -6.61 4.09
CA PHE A 26 14.47 -7.14 3.09
C PHE A 26 15.82 -6.45 3.18
N GLU A 27 16.89 -7.14 2.81
CA GLU A 27 18.20 -6.51 2.63
C GLU A 27 18.26 -5.82 1.27
N MET A 28 18.55 -4.52 1.28
CA MET A 28 18.60 -3.68 0.10
C MET A 28 20.01 -3.09 -0.08
N LYS A 29 20.47 -3.08 -1.33
CA LYS A 29 21.61 -2.29 -1.78
C LYS A 29 21.10 -1.15 -2.65
N ALA A 30 21.48 0.08 -2.34
CA ALA A 30 21.08 1.25 -3.14
C ALA A 30 21.72 1.26 -4.55
N ALA A 31 22.80 0.50 -4.76
CA ALA A 31 23.51 0.34 -6.03
C ALA A 31 24.35 -0.95 -6.05
N MET A 32 24.74 -1.41 -7.23
CA MET A 32 25.62 -2.57 -7.45
C MET A 32 27.11 -2.19 -7.29
N ILE A 33 27.55 -1.85 -6.08
CA ILE A 33 28.95 -1.45 -5.79
C ILE A 33 29.56 -2.37 -4.72
N ARG A 34 30.85 -2.70 -4.87
CA ARG A 34 31.57 -3.69 -4.03
C ARG A 34 31.50 -3.43 -2.52
N LYS A 35 31.51 -2.17 -2.07
CA LYS A 35 31.49 -1.78 -0.64
C LYS A 35 30.29 -0.90 -0.29
N ILE A 36 29.10 -1.27 -0.77
CA ILE A 36 27.89 -0.53 -0.42
C ILE A 36 27.33 -0.97 0.93
N LYS A 37 26.84 -0.02 1.71
CA LYS A 37 26.10 -0.29 2.94
C LYS A 37 24.79 -1.01 2.57
N ILE A 38 24.55 -2.15 3.21
CA ILE A 38 23.27 -2.85 3.14
C ILE A 38 22.33 -2.17 4.14
N SER A 39 21.14 -1.79 3.67
CA SER A 39 20.08 -1.23 4.49
C SER A 39 18.87 -2.16 4.50
N LYS A 40 18.01 -2.02 5.50
CA LYS A 40 16.70 -2.68 5.46
C LYS A 40 15.79 -1.91 4.50
N GLY A 41 14.97 -2.64 3.77
CA GLY A 41 13.89 -2.11 2.94
C GLY A 41 12.59 -2.84 3.25
N TYR A 42 11.48 -2.17 2.98
CA TYR A 42 10.13 -2.69 3.14
C TYR A 42 9.39 -2.48 1.84
N ILE A 43 8.48 -3.38 1.52
CA ILE A 43 7.69 -3.30 0.29
C ILE A 43 6.24 -3.05 0.67
N TYR A 44 5.66 -1.99 0.12
CA TYR A 44 4.22 -1.77 0.10
C TYR A 44 3.59 -2.66 -0.95
N ILE A 45 2.56 -3.40 -0.58
CA ILE A 45 1.77 -4.22 -1.47
C ILE A 45 0.36 -3.64 -1.52
N PHE A 46 -0.01 -3.14 -2.69
CA PHE A 46 -1.34 -2.61 -3.00
C PHE A 46 -2.09 -3.63 -3.85
N VAL A 47 -3.04 -4.34 -3.27
CA VAL A 47 -3.84 -5.37 -3.96
C VAL A 47 -5.22 -4.83 -4.29
N TYR A 48 -5.56 -4.78 -5.57
CA TYR A 48 -6.88 -4.38 -6.01
C TYR A 48 -7.85 -5.54 -5.93
N LEU A 49 -8.84 -5.43 -5.06
CA LEU A 49 -9.75 -6.53 -4.75
C LEU A 49 -10.72 -6.88 -5.89
N THR A 50 -10.99 -5.92 -6.79
CA THR A 50 -11.90 -6.10 -7.92
C THR A 50 -11.23 -6.74 -9.13
N THR A 51 -10.00 -6.34 -9.45
CA THR A 51 -9.26 -6.76 -10.65
C THR A 51 -8.14 -7.75 -10.33
N THR A 52 -7.85 -8.00 -9.06
CA THR A 52 -6.70 -8.79 -8.57
C THR A 52 -5.34 -8.29 -9.02
N SER A 53 -5.25 -7.08 -9.56
CA SER A 53 -3.97 -6.48 -9.92
C SER A 53 -3.20 -6.05 -8.68
N ILE A 54 -1.87 -6.12 -8.74
CA ILE A 54 -0.98 -5.78 -7.63
C ILE A 54 -0.09 -4.61 -8.06
N HIS A 55 0.02 -3.59 -7.23
CA HIS A 55 1.00 -2.52 -7.34
C HIS A 55 1.98 -2.62 -6.18
N ILE A 56 3.27 -2.54 -6.48
CA ILE A 56 4.34 -2.78 -5.51
C ILE A 56 5.25 -1.55 -5.48
N GLU A 57 5.55 -1.05 -4.29
CA GLU A 57 6.50 0.05 -4.08
C GLU A 57 7.49 -0.29 -2.97
N LEU A 58 8.72 0.20 -3.09
CA LEU A 58 9.78 0.00 -2.11
C LEU A 58 9.90 1.23 -1.21
N ASP A 59 10.06 0.99 0.10
CA ASP A 59 10.44 1.98 1.09
C ASP A 59 11.68 1.56 1.86
N SER A 60 12.32 2.55 2.49
CA SER A 60 13.41 2.34 3.42
C SER A 60 12.90 2.11 4.86
N TYR A 61 11.68 2.55 5.22
CA TYR A 61 11.18 2.44 6.60
C TYR A 61 9.67 2.20 6.71
N LEU A 62 9.27 1.53 7.80
CA LEU A 62 7.88 1.32 8.20
C LEU A 62 7.36 2.49 9.04
N SER A 63 7.11 3.65 8.44
CA SER A 63 6.64 4.85 9.15
C SER A 63 5.41 5.48 8.49
N THR A 64 4.59 6.16 9.29
CA THR A 64 3.37 6.86 8.82
C THR A 64 3.67 7.90 7.73
N PRO A 65 4.65 8.82 7.88
CA PRO A 65 4.86 9.87 6.88
C PRO A 65 5.33 9.31 5.53
N LEU A 66 6.20 8.29 5.56
CA LEU A 66 6.67 7.63 4.35
C LEU A 66 5.54 6.85 3.66
N PHE A 67 4.67 6.20 4.43
CA PHE A 67 3.50 5.53 3.88
C PHE A 67 2.51 6.52 3.27
N ILE A 68 2.23 7.66 3.90
CA ILE A 68 1.39 8.72 3.32
C ILE A 68 1.96 9.17 1.97
N ALA A 69 3.26 9.44 1.89
CA ALA A 69 3.91 9.83 0.65
C ALA A 69 3.79 8.74 -0.44
N GLY A 70 3.90 7.46 -0.07
CA GLY A 70 3.64 6.32 -0.96
C GLY A 70 2.20 6.23 -1.44
N LEU A 71 1.25 6.39 -0.52
CA LEU A 71 -0.17 6.39 -0.83
C LEU A 71 -0.54 7.54 -1.77
N GLU A 72 -0.02 8.74 -1.57
CA GLU A 72 -0.25 9.87 -2.48
C GLU A 72 0.30 9.61 -3.89
N ARG A 73 1.54 9.10 -4.01
CA ARG A 73 2.11 8.71 -5.32
C ARG A 73 1.28 7.63 -6.01
N PHE A 74 0.77 6.68 -5.24
CA PHE A 74 -0.09 5.63 -5.74
C PHE A 74 -1.43 6.19 -6.25
N LEU A 75 -2.14 6.97 -5.42
CA LEU A 75 -3.43 7.57 -5.77
C LEU A 75 -3.31 8.55 -6.94
N SER A 76 -2.20 9.30 -7.03
CA SER A 76 -1.92 10.19 -8.15
C SER A 76 -1.82 9.43 -9.49
N ARG A 77 -1.22 8.23 -9.49
CA ARG A 77 -1.04 7.42 -10.71
C ARG A 77 -2.24 6.54 -11.05
N ARG A 78 -2.99 6.07 -10.06
CA ARG A 78 -4.04 5.06 -10.22
C ARG A 78 -5.46 5.60 -10.02
N GLY A 79 -5.57 6.82 -9.49
CA GLY A 79 -6.82 7.44 -9.12
C GLY A 79 -7.23 7.12 -7.68
N ARG A 80 -8.30 7.79 -7.24
CA ARG A 80 -8.82 7.64 -5.87
C ARG A 80 -9.48 6.28 -5.66
N CYS A 81 -9.11 5.63 -4.57
CA CYS A 81 -9.82 4.48 -4.01
C CYS A 81 -11.01 4.95 -3.18
N THR A 82 -12.08 4.16 -3.15
CA THR A 82 -13.24 4.39 -2.28
C THR A 82 -13.04 3.75 -0.91
N ASP A 83 -12.35 2.59 -0.87
CA ASP A 83 -12.14 1.83 0.34
C ASP A 83 -10.73 1.25 0.34
N ILE A 84 -10.09 1.38 1.48
CA ILE A 84 -8.74 0.88 1.74
C ILE A 84 -8.82 0.00 2.98
N TYR A 85 -8.42 -1.26 2.82
CA TYR A 85 -8.30 -2.23 3.90
C TYR A 85 -6.81 -2.43 4.22
N SER A 86 -6.49 -2.60 5.50
CA SER A 86 -5.14 -2.88 5.98
C SER A 86 -5.23 -3.63 7.31
N ASP A 87 -4.10 -4.14 7.79
CA ASP A 87 -3.99 -4.55 9.18
C ASP A 87 -3.93 -3.32 10.14
N CYS A 88 -3.83 -3.59 11.44
CA CYS A 88 -3.72 -2.56 12.48
C CYS A 88 -2.27 -2.09 12.70
N GLY A 89 -1.40 -2.16 11.69
CA GLY A 89 -0.04 -1.63 11.74
C GLY A 89 -0.02 -0.15 12.12
N LYS A 90 0.92 0.26 12.98
CA LYS A 90 0.96 1.62 13.56
C LYS A 90 1.03 2.72 12.49
N ASN A 91 1.73 2.45 11.41
CA ASN A 91 1.84 3.28 10.21
C ASN A 91 0.49 3.45 9.49
N PHE A 92 -0.32 2.40 9.39
CA PHE A 92 -1.67 2.46 8.81
C PHE A 92 -2.64 3.19 9.74
N VAL A 93 -2.62 2.86 11.03
CA VAL A 93 -3.46 3.52 12.04
C VAL A 93 -3.16 5.02 12.09
N GLY A 94 -1.88 5.41 12.08
CA GLY A 94 -1.48 6.81 12.03
C GLY A 94 -1.92 7.50 10.73
N THR A 95 -1.90 6.78 9.60
CA THR A 95 -2.36 7.34 8.31
C THR A 95 -3.86 7.53 8.31
N HIS A 96 -4.62 6.60 8.88
CA HIS A 96 -6.07 6.74 9.05
C HIS A 96 -6.43 7.96 9.91
N GLN A 97 -5.69 8.21 10.99
CA GLN A 97 -5.88 9.41 11.81
C GLN A 97 -5.59 10.69 11.00
N TYR A 98 -4.46 10.73 10.29
CA TYR A 98 -4.11 11.86 9.43
C TYR A 98 -5.17 12.12 8.35
N LEU A 99 -5.63 11.07 7.65
CA LEU A 99 -6.65 11.21 6.61
C LEU A 99 -7.98 11.71 7.17
N LYS A 100 -8.35 11.32 8.39
CA LYS A 100 -9.54 11.86 9.06
C LYS A 100 -9.44 13.35 9.36
N GLU A 101 -8.25 13.87 9.63
CA GLU A 101 -8.04 15.31 9.89
C GLU A 101 -8.09 16.11 8.58
N VAL A 102 -7.50 15.59 7.51
CA VAL A 102 -7.40 16.29 6.21
C VAL A 102 -8.68 16.20 5.37
N LEU A 103 -9.48 15.14 5.53
CA LEU A 103 -10.73 14.91 4.79
C LEU A 103 -11.99 15.38 5.53
N GLN A 104 -11.85 16.15 6.63
CA GLN A 104 -12.94 16.90 7.25
C GLN A 104 -13.45 18.01 6.32
#